data_AF-A0A7Y5MHK2-F1
#
_entry.id   AF-A0A7Y5MHK2-F1
#
_cell.length_a   1.000
_cell.length_b   1.000
_cell.length_c   1.000
_cell.angle_alpha   90.00
_cell.angle_beta   90.00
_cell.angle_gamma   90.00
#
_symmetry.space_group_name_H-M   'P 1'
#
loop_
_entity.id
_entity.type
_entity.pdbx_description
1 polymer ?
#
loop_
_entity_poly.entity_id
_entity_poly.type
_entity_poly.pdbx_seq_one_letter_code
_entity_poly.pdbx_strand_id
1 'polypeptide(L)'
;MLLLTLTVTPHLLPQRLKEFRAVKLTNVDSNVLFTDQNIADAMTYLASIGVNVILPVVWNGAYTQYPSSVMDSLFGTAIHSQFAGRDPLQRLVIEAHRVGIEVYPWFEYGFAAWYSGSGPATGGHIVKKFPHWASRNADGSISKKNGFDWLSPVNPEVQQ
;
A
#
# COMPACT_ATOMS: atom_id res chain seq x y z
N MET A 1 11.47 -50.57 32.45
CA MET A 1 11.76 -49.40 31.60
C MET A 1 10.65 -48.39 31.81
N LEU A 2 10.89 -47.35 32.62
CA LEU A 2 9.90 -46.29 32.87
C LEU A 2 10.17 -45.17 31.84
N LEU A 3 9.24 -44.96 30.90
CA LEU A 3 9.36 -43.92 29.90
C LEU A 3 8.97 -42.58 30.53
N LEU A 4 9.95 -41.70 30.76
CA LEU A 4 9.70 -40.32 31.20
C LEU A 4 9.27 -39.49 29.98
N THR A 5 7.99 -39.14 29.88
CA THR A 5 7.51 -38.19 28.87
C THR A 5 7.80 -36.77 29.36
N LEU A 6 8.81 -36.11 28.78
CA LEU A 6 9.02 -34.67 28.95
C LEU A 6 7.92 -33.91 28.19
N THR A 7 7.00 -33.29 28.93
CA THR A 7 6.11 -32.26 28.40
C THR A 7 6.87 -30.94 28.35
N VAL A 8 7.29 -30.50 27.16
CA VAL A 8 7.82 -29.15 26.96
C VAL A 8 6.63 -28.21 26.78
N THR A 9 6.29 -27.47 27.83
CA THR A 9 5.36 -26.33 27.74
C THR A 9 6.09 -25.17 27.05
N PRO A 10 5.68 -24.75 25.84
CA PRO A 10 6.30 -23.60 25.20
C PRO A 10 5.99 -22.36 26.04
N HIS A 11 7.02 -21.77 26.65
CA HIS A 11 6.91 -20.44 27.21
C HIS A 11 6.89 -19.45 26.06
N LEU A 12 5.69 -18.96 25.73
CA LEU A 12 5.50 -17.75 24.94
C LEU A 12 6.08 -16.59 25.74
N LEU A 13 7.38 -16.33 25.57
CA LEU A 13 7.98 -15.11 26.06
C LEU A 13 7.28 -13.96 25.31
N PRO A 14 6.77 -12.93 26.02
CA PRO A 14 6.22 -11.76 25.35
C PRO A 14 7.30 -11.19 24.44
N GLN A 15 6.97 -11.04 23.15
CA GLN A 15 7.86 -10.39 22.21
C GLN A 15 8.19 -9.02 22.78
N ARG A 16 9.48 -8.74 23.04
CA ARG A 16 9.87 -7.40 23.47
C ARG A 16 9.37 -6.44 22.42
N LEU A 17 8.56 -5.46 22.85
CA LEU A 17 8.19 -4.32 22.02
C LEU A 17 9.49 -3.64 21.57
N LYS A 18 9.86 -3.86 20.31
CA LYS A 18 10.92 -3.09 19.68
C LYS A 18 10.33 -1.73 19.32
N GLU A 19 11.10 -0.68 19.55
CA GLU A 19 10.77 0.66 19.09
C GLU A 19 10.46 0.62 17.58
N PHE A 20 9.34 1.23 17.17
CA PHE A 20 8.91 1.28 15.79
C PHE A 20 9.50 2.51 15.10
N ARG A 21 10.52 2.31 14.27
CA ARG A 21 11.23 3.37 13.55
C ARG A 21 10.97 3.24 12.07
N ALA A 22 9.90 3.88 11.62
CA ALA A 22 9.37 3.70 10.28
C ALA A 22 9.59 4.90 9.34
N VAL A 23 9.78 4.59 8.06
CA VAL A 23 9.83 5.59 6.98
C VAL A 23 8.82 5.22 5.89
N LYS A 24 8.07 6.20 5.40
CA LYS A 24 7.16 6.03 4.27
C LYS A 24 7.91 6.17 2.95
N LEU A 25 7.65 5.27 2.00
CA LEU A 25 8.22 5.31 0.66
C LEU A 25 7.11 5.50 -0.37
N THR A 26 7.22 6.51 -1.21
CA THR A 26 6.16 6.94 -2.14
C THR A 26 6.74 7.18 -3.53
N ASN A 27 5.90 7.17 -4.56
CA ASN A 27 6.26 7.61 -5.91
C ASN A 27 6.17 9.14 -6.10
N VAL A 28 5.81 9.87 -5.05
CA VAL A 28 5.76 11.35 -4.99
C VAL A 28 6.95 11.84 -4.17
N ASP A 29 7.71 12.80 -4.69
CA ASP A 29 8.88 13.40 -4.03
C ASP A 29 9.94 12.39 -3.56
N SER A 30 9.99 11.21 -4.16
CA SER A 30 11.00 10.19 -3.90
C SER A 30 11.27 9.37 -5.17
N ASN A 31 12.54 9.04 -5.41
CA ASN A 31 12.98 8.22 -6.53
C ASN A 31 13.28 6.75 -6.13
N VAL A 32 13.04 6.37 -4.87
CA VAL A 32 13.44 5.07 -4.32
C VAL A 32 12.83 3.91 -5.09
N LEU A 33 11.52 3.97 -5.38
CA LEU A 33 10.78 2.86 -5.99
C LEU A 33 11.07 2.67 -7.49
N PHE A 34 11.76 3.61 -8.13
CA PHE A 34 11.87 3.66 -9.58
C PHE A 34 12.95 2.74 -10.18
N THR A 35 13.91 2.23 -9.40
CA THR A 35 14.91 1.25 -9.89
C THR A 35 15.25 0.23 -8.80
N ASP A 36 15.66 -0.98 -9.20
CA ASP A 36 16.06 -2.03 -8.24
C ASP A 36 17.29 -1.60 -7.44
N GLN A 37 18.19 -0.85 -8.07
CA GLN A 37 19.38 -0.28 -7.43
C GLN A 37 18.99 0.76 -6.37
N ASN A 38 18.09 1.70 -6.70
CA ASN A 38 17.61 2.69 -5.74
C ASN A 38 16.94 2.04 -4.52
N ILE A 39 16.19 0.96 -4.75
CA ILE A 39 15.59 0.17 -3.67
C ILE A 39 16.69 -0.44 -2.77
N ALA A 40 17.67 -1.13 -3.35
CA ALA A 40 18.75 -1.78 -2.60
C ALA A 40 19.60 -0.78 -1.80
N ASP A 41 19.94 0.35 -2.41
CA ASP A 41 20.71 1.43 -1.79
C ASP A 41 19.93 2.07 -0.65
N ALA A 42 18.64 2.37 -0.87
CA ALA A 42 17.78 2.92 0.17
C ALA A 42 17.64 1.98 1.37
N MET A 43 17.44 0.67 1.16
CA MET A 43 17.32 -0.28 2.27
C MET A 43 18.61 -0.35 3.09
N THR A 44 19.75 -0.40 2.41
CA THR A 44 21.07 -0.37 3.05
C THR A 44 21.26 0.91 3.87
N TYR A 45 20.91 2.07 3.31
CA TYR A 45 20.99 3.34 4.01
C TYR A 45 20.07 3.41 5.23
N LEU A 46 18.79 3.08 5.07
CA LEU A 46 17.79 3.10 6.14
C LEU A 46 18.19 2.19 7.31
N ALA A 47 18.69 0.99 7.01
CA ALA A 47 19.20 0.08 8.03
C ALA A 47 20.40 0.68 8.79
N SER A 48 21.32 1.36 8.07
CA SER A 48 22.51 1.96 8.69
C SER A 48 22.19 3.10 9.66
N ILE A 49 21.05 3.78 9.48
CA ILE A 49 20.55 4.82 10.41
C ILE A 49 19.52 4.26 11.42
N GLY A 50 19.34 2.94 11.47
CA GLY A 50 18.54 2.25 12.48
C GLY A 50 17.05 2.14 12.18
N VAL A 51 16.56 2.52 10.99
CA VAL A 51 15.17 2.27 10.57
C VAL A 51 14.95 0.75 10.53
N ASN A 52 13.82 0.30 11.06
CA ASN A 52 13.48 -1.12 11.14
C ASN A 52 12.15 -1.47 10.47
N VAL A 53 11.43 -0.46 9.96
CA VAL A 53 10.17 -0.63 9.26
C VAL A 53 10.08 0.34 8.08
N ILE A 54 9.52 -0.10 6.96
CA ILE A 54 9.09 0.78 5.87
C ILE A 54 7.60 0.64 5.59
N LEU A 55 6.99 1.76 5.18
CA LEU A 55 5.60 1.87 4.77
C LEU A 55 5.54 2.20 3.26
N PRO A 56 5.73 1.23 2.35
CA PRO A 56 5.65 1.51 0.92
C PRO A 56 4.23 1.78 0.50
N VAL A 57 4.04 2.88 -0.23
CA VAL A 57 2.78 3.19 -0.89
C VAL A 57 2.56 2.19 -2.02
N VAL A 58 1.58 1.32 -1.84
CA VAL A 58 1.20 0.28 -2.83
C VAL A 58 -0.03 0.66 -3.64
N TRP A 59 -0.73 1.73 -3.26
CA TRP A 59 -1.88 2.29 -3.94
C TRP A 59 -1.75 3.82 -3.94
N ASN A 60 -1.75 4.45 -5.11
CA ASN A 60 -1.78 5.91 -5.24
C ASN A 60 -2.40 6.31 -6.59
N GLY A 61 -3.07 7.46 -6.64
CA GLY A 61 -3.67 7.96 -7.89
C GLY A 61 -4.69 7.01 -8.50
N ALA A 62 -5.35 6.20 -7.67
CA ALA A 62 -6.28 5.14 -8.07
C ALA A 62 -5.64 3.95 -8.84
N TYR A 63 -4.34 3.73 -8.70
CA TYR A 63 -3.64 2.57 -9.26
C TYR A 63 -2.79 1.85 -8.20
N THR A 64 -2.59 0.55 -8.39
CA THR A 64 -1.60 -0.21 -7.64
C THR A 64 -0.19 0.10 -8.14
N GLN A 65 0.79 0.16 -7.25
CA GLN A 65 2.22 0.31 -7.57
C GLN A 65 2.96 -1.04 -7.62
N TYR A 66 2.19 -2.12 -7.72
CA TYR A 66 2.62 -3.50 -7.89
C TYR A 66 1.68 -4.18 -8.90
N PRO A 67 2.10 -5.27 -9.56
CA PRO A 67 1.23 -6.04 -10.45
C PRO A 67 0.05 -6.65 -9.69
N SER A 68 -1.16 -6.19 -9.99
CA SER A 68 -2.40 -6.60 -9.33
C SER A 68 -3.34 -7.25 -10.33
N SER A 69 -3.69 -8.52 -10.09
CA SER A 69 -4.69 -9.24 -10.88
C SER A 69 -6.09 -8.62 -10.73
N VAL A 70 -6.41 -8.04 -9.57
CA VAL A 70 -7.68 -7.36 -9.32
C VAL A 70 -7.76 -6.08 -10.15
N MET A 71 -6.71 -5.25 -10.14
CA MET A 71 -6.68 -4.02 -10.94
C MET A 71 -6.71 -4.36 -12.44
N ASP A 72 -6.00 -5.40 -12.86
CA ASP A 72 -6.02 -5.84 -14.26
C ASP A 72 -7.41 -6.34 -14.70
N SER A 73 -8.04 -7.19 -13.90
CA SER A 73 -9.38 -7.71 -14.18
C SER A 73 -10.43 -6.59 -14.24
N LEU A 74 -10.34 -5.61 -13.33
CA LEU A 74 -11.30 -4.52 -13.25
C LEU A 74 -11.01 -3.36 -14.20
N PHE A 75 -9.77 -3.11 -14.61
CA PHE A 75 -9.44 -1.89 -15.36
C PHE A 75 -8.49 -2.11 -16.54
N GLY A 76 -8.05 -3.33 -16.79
CA GLY A 76 -7.11 -3.68 -17.87
C GLY A 76 -5.73 -3.03 -17.68
N THR A 77 -5.37 -2.67 -16.45
CA THR A 77 -4.11 -2.02 -16.09
C THR A 77 -3.58 -2.62 -14.80
N ALA A 78 -2.76 -3.68 -14.88
CA ALA A 78 -2.28 -4.37 -13.69
C ALA A 78 -1.46 -3.50 -12.71
N ILE A 79 -0.84 -2.42 -13.18
CA ILE A 79 0.07 -1.58 -12.39
C ILE A 79 0.10 -0.16 -12.95
N HIS A 80 0.37 0.83 -12.10
CA HIS A 80 0.66 2.20 -12.51
C HIS A 80 1.79 2.24 -13.56
N SER A 81 1.60 3.03 -14.62
CA SER A 81 2.45 3.03 -15.82
C SER A 81 3.92 3.36 -15.56
N GLN A 82 4.21 4.17 -14.53
CA GLN A 82 5.59 4.47 -14.10
C GLN A 82 6.41 3.25 -13.67
N PHE A 83 5.75 2.15 -13.33
CA PHE A 83 6.37 0.91 -12.87
C PHE A 83 6.16 -0.27 -13.84
N ALA A 84 5.64 0.00 -15.04
CA ALA A 84 5.34 -1.03 -16.03
C ALA A 84 6.56 -1.92 -16.33
N GLY A 85 6.31 -3.23 -16.44
CA GLY A 85 7.34 -4.22 -16.72
C GLY A 85 8.16 -4.68 -15.50
N ARG A 86 7.83 -4.21 -14.29
CA ARG A 86 8.53 -4.56 -13.04
C ARG A 86 7.55 -4.78 -11.89
N ASP A 87 8.07 -5.35 -10.80
CA ASP A 87 7.39 -5.44 -9.50
C ASP A 87 8.24 -4.76 -8.43
N PRO A 88 8.06 -3.44 -8.21
CA PRO A 88 8.80 -2.70 -7.19
C PRO A 88 8.54 -3.24 -5.77
N LEU A 89 7.33 -3.71 -5.48
CA LEU A 89 6.98 -4.23 -4.15
C LEU A 89 7.73 -5.53 -3.86
N GLN A 90 7.78 -6.45 -4.83
CA GLN A 90 8.57 -7.67 -4.70
C GLN A 90 10.05 -7.36 -4.46
N ARG A 91 10.64 -6.46 -5.25
CA ARG A 91 12.05 -6.08 -5.06
C ARG A 91 12.29 -5.45 -3.70
N LEU A 92 11.38 -4.58 -3.26
CA LEU A 92 11.45 -3.90 -1.98
C LEU A 92 11.40 -4.87 -0.80
N VAL A 93 10.52 -5.87 -0.84
CA VAL A 93 10.45 -6.93 0.18
C VAL A 93 11.76 -7.72 0.26
N ILE A 94 12.34 -8.08 -0.88
CA ILE A 94 13.63 -8.80 -0.93
C ILE A 94 14.74 -7.98 -0.28
N GLU A 95 14.89 -6.71 -0.66
CA GLU A 95 15.97 -5.85 -0.17
C GLU A 95 15.78 -5.41 1.28
N ALA A 96 14.54 -5.17 1.71
CA ALA A 96 14.23 -4.81 3.10
C ALA A 96 14.57 -5.97 4.04
N HIS A 97 14.12 -7.18 3.71
CA HIS A 97 14.40 -8.36 4.54
C HIS A 97 15.89 -8.73 4.55
N ARG A 98 16.63 -8.48 3.46
CA ARG A 98 18.10 -8.68 3.42
C ARG A 98 18.82 -7.89 4.53
N VAL A 99 18.29 -6.74 4.92
CA VAL A 99 18.87 -5.86 5.95
C VAL A 99 18.07 -5.80 7.25
N GLY A 100 17.09 -6.70 7.43
CA GLY A 100 16.29 -6.80 8.66
C GLY A 100 15.25 -5.68 8.86
N ILE A 101 14.76 -5.08 7.77
CA ILE A 101 13.66 -4.11 7.76
C ILE A 101 12.36 -4.83 7.42
N GLU A 102 11.30 -4.60 8.21
CA GLU A 102 9.96 -5.10 7.95
C GLU A 102 9.19 -4.20 6.97
N VAL A 103 8.26 -4.78 6.21
CA VAL A 103 7.49 -4.07 5.17
C VAL A 103 6.00 -4.09 5.48
N TYR A 104 5.39 -2.90 5.63
CA TYR A 104 3.95 -2.75 5.86
C TYR A 104 3.34 -1.93 4.71
N PRO A 105 2.72 -2.59 3.71
CA PRO A 105 2.09 -1.91 2.59
C PRO A 105 1.07 -0.86 3.02
N TRP A 106 1.17 0.34 2.44
CA TRP A 106 0.33 1.48 2.73
C TRP A 106 -0.56 1.83 1.53
N PHE A 107 -1.87 1.93 1.75
CA PHE A 107 -2.81 2.38 0.74
C PHE A 107 -3.03 3.89 0.84
N GLU A 108 -2.49 4.66 -0.10
CA GLU A 108 -2.54 6.13 -0.03
C GLU A 108 -3.97 6.64 -0.16
N TYR A 109 -4.37 7.49 0.78
CA TYR A 109 -5.69 8.12 0.85
C TYR A 109 -6.87 7.12 0.95
N GLY A 110 -6.61 5.82 1.16
CA GLY A 110 -7.63 4.79 1.36
C GLY A 110 -8.68 4.76 0.22
N PHE A 111 -9.92 5.12 0.56
CA PHE A 111 -11.07 5.14 -0.37
C PHE A 111 -11.11 6.35 -1.32
N ALA A 112 -10.03 7.10 -1.47
CA ALA A 112 -9.99 8.16 -2.48
C ALA A 112 -10.03 7.54 -3.89
N ALA A 113 -11.05 7.92 -4.66
CA ALA A 113 -11.25 7.48 -6.04
C ALA A 113 -10.40 8.28 -7.03
N TRP A 114 -10.20 9.57 -6.75
CA TRP A 114 -9.52 10.50 -7.66
C TRP A 114 -9.14 11.80 -6.95
N TYR A 115 -8.14 12.53 -7.48
CA TYR A 115 -7.84 13.89 -7.06
C TYR A 115 -8.30 14.89 -8.13
N SER A 116 -9.45 15.52 -7.90
CA SER A 116 -9.99 16.59 -8.75
C SER A 116 -9.48 17.99 -8.36
N GLY A 117 -8.83 18.12 -7.20
CA GLY A 117 -8.33 19.41 -6.70
C GLY A 117 -9.44 20.46 -6.57
N SER A 118 -9.20 21.66 -7.13
CA SER A 118 -10.19 22.74 -7.18
C SER A 118 -11.27 22.52 -8.24
N GLY A 119 -11.08 21.61 -9.20
CA GLY A 119 -12.05 21.29 -10.25
C GLY A 119 -13.25 20.47 -9.75
N PRO A 120 -14.28 20.26 -10.59
CA PRO A 120 -15.44 19.46 -10.21
C PRO A 120 -15.05 18.01 -9.91
N ALA A 121 -15.79 17.35 -9.02
CA ALA A 121 -15.62 15.94 -8.75
C ALA A 121 -15.92 15.12 -10.01
N THR A 122 -15.01 14.24 -10.40
CA THR A 122 -15.16 13.38 -11.58
C THR A 122 -15.19 11.90 -11.21
N GLY A 123 -14.67 11.55 -10.02
CA GLY A 123 -14.54 10.19 -9.51
C GLY A 123 -13.52 9.33 -10.27
N GLY A 124 -12.76 9.91 -11.20
CA GLY A 124 -11.71 9.22 -11.94
C GLY A 124 -12.24 8.05 -12.76
N HIS A 125 -11.36 7.10 -13.08
CA HIS A 125 -11.72 5.91 -13.86
C HIS A 125 -12.53 4.90 -13.04
N ILE A 126 -12.32 4.83 -11.72
CA ILE A 126 -13.03 3.90 -10.83
C ILE A 126 -14.53 4.21 -10.82
N VAL A 127 -14.94 5.43 -10.49
CA VAL A 127 -16.37 5.79 -10.44
C VAL A 127 -16.99 5.86 -11.83
N LYS A 128 -16.23 6.19 -12.88
CA LYS A 128 -16.74 6.10 -14.26
C LYS A 128 -17.14 4.69 -14.64
N LYS A 129 -16.38 3.67 -14.22
CA LYS A 129 -16.71 2.26 -14.46
C LYS A 129 -17.79 1.75 -13.51
N PHE A 130 -17.74 2.15 -12.24
CA PHE A 130 -18.67 1.73 -11.20
C PHE A 130 -19.33 2.95 -10.53
N PRO A 131 -20.35 3.58 -11.16
CA PRO A 131 -20.95 4.82 -10.64
C PRO A 131 -21.63 4.66 -9.28
N HIS A 132 -22.05 3.44 -8.91
CA HIS A 132 -22.67 3.12 -7.63
C HIS A 132 -21.66 2.98 -6.48
N TRP A 133 -20.35 2.95 -6.78
CA TRP A 133 -19.30 2.93 -5.76
C TRP A 133 -19.01 4.31 -5.16
N ALA A 134 -19.44 5.40 -5.79
CA ALA A 134 -19.19 6.75 -5.30
C ALA A 134 -19.87 7.01 -3.94
N SER A 135 -19.17 7.68 -3.03
CA SER A 135 -19.80 8.42 -1.94
C SER A 135 -20.54 9.61 -2.53
N ARG A 136 -21.77 9.86 -2.09
CA ARG A 136 -22.62 10.93 -2.62
C ARG A 136 -23.15 11.86 -1.54
N ASN A 137 -23.27 13.13 -1.89
CA ASN A 137 -23.96 14.13 -1.09
C ASN A 137 -25.49 13.96 -1.23
N ALA A 138 -26.26 14.70 -0.42
CA ALA A 138 -27.74 14.64 -0.46
C ALA A 138 -28.34 15.03 -1.82
N ASP A 139 -27.64 15.85 -2.60
CA ASP A 139 -28.03 16.24 -3.96
C ASP A 139 -27.63 15.22 -5.05
N GLY A 140 -27.04 14.09 -4.65
CA GLY A 140 -26.58 13.04 -5.54
C GLY A 140 -25.21 13.29 -6.18
N SER A 141 -24.58 14.44 -5.97
CA SER A 141 -23.22 14.72 -6.46
C SER A 141 -22.17 13.86 -5.76
N ILE A 142 -21.03 13.59 -6.42
CA ILE A 142 -19.92 12.86 -5.80
C ILE A 142 -19.36 13.70 -4.64
N SER A 143 -19.22 13.07 -3.47
CA SER A 143 -18.62 13.72 -2.30
C SER A 143 -17.15 14.04 -2.56
N LYS A 144 -16.77 15.31 -2.33
CA LYS A 144 -15.40 15.80 -2.48
C LYS A 144 -14.93 16.48 -1.18
N LYS A 145 -13.73 16.13 -0.72
CA LYS A 145 -13.07 16.75 0.44
C LYS A 145 -11.57 16.78 0.24
N ASN A 146 -10.92 17.91 0.57
CA ASN A 146 -9.49 18.15 0.39
C ASN A 146 -9.01 17.91 -1.06
N GLY A 147 -9.86 18.17 -2.05
CA GLY A 147 -9.59 17.93 -3.46
C GLY A 147 -9.73 16.47 -3.92
N PHE A 148 -10.01 15.53 -3.02
CA PHE A 148 -10.26 14.13 -3.34
C PHE A 148 -11.74 13.82 -3.48
N ASP A 149 -12.06 13.02 -4.49
CA ASP A 149 -13.36 12.40 -4.71
C ASP A 149 -13.37 11.04 -4.01
N TRP A 150 -14.46 10.68 -3.32
CA TRP A 150 -14.46 9.54 -2.40
C TRP A 150 -15.34 8.38 -2.87
N LEU A 151 -14.85 7.16 -2.71
CA LEU A 151 -15.67 5.95 -2.75
C LEU A 151 -16.48 5.83 -1.45
N SER A 152 -17.60 5.11 -1.50
CA SER A 152 -18.45 4.88 -0.34
C SER A 152 -17.87 3.76 0.54
N PRO A 153 -17.41 4.05 1.77
CA PRO A 153 -16.82 3.04 2.64
C PRO A 153 -17.85 2.04 3.21
N VAL A 154 -19.15 2.31 3.03
CA VAL A 154 -20.25 1.44 3.45
C VAL A 154 -20.84 0.62 2.30
N ASN A 155 -20.33 0.80 1.07
CA ASN A 155 -20.69 -0.06 -0.05
C ASN A 155 -19.91 -1.39 0.06
N PRO A 156 -20.57 -2.55 0.18
CA PRO A 156 -19.88 -3.84 0.34
C PRO A 156 -18.96 -4.21 -0.83
N GLU A 157 -19.25 -3.76 -2.05
CA GLU A 157 -18.38 -4.01 -3.22
C GLU A 157 -17.09 -3.18 -3.17
N VAL A 158 -17.11 -2.04 -2.47
CA VAL A 158 -15.92 -1.20 -2.26
C VAL A 158 -15.02 -1.79 -1.16
N GLN A 159 -15.59 -2.59 -0.26
CA GLN A 159 -14.86 -3.24 0.84
C GLN A 159 -14.20 -4.57 0.43
N GLN A 160 -14.68 -5.21 -0.63
CA GLN A 160 -14.23 -6.53 -1.12
C GLN A 160 -13.17 -6.39 -2.21
#